data_AF-A0A0A2C4E2-F1
#
_entry.id   AF-A0A0A2C4E2-F1
#
_cell.length_a   1.000
_cell.length_b   1.000
_cell.length_c   1.000
_cell.angle_alpha   90.00
_cell.angle_beta   90.00
_cell.angle_gamma   90.00
#
_symmetry.space_group_name_H-M   'P 1'
#
loop_
_entity.id
_entity.type
_entity.pdbx_description
1 polymer ?
#
loop_
_entity_poly.entity_id
_entity_poly.type
_entity_poly.pdbx_seq_one_letter_code
_entity_poly.pdbx_strand_id
1 'polypeptide(L)'
;MNISKFLLIDAVLVIAAIPLLFFLSDSKRKSLLLRSSSKEELLRKASYKLPEKEKLKELEKLAKEKGSGIECDSIIGIWKFISIWKKDIDEEDPIFSSLLRVFSAKIEFKKDLLTKNSTELSVIASIQFGQFSICFSGSGYLKGKQPLLPFCLNLIELKAGSNSLLRRSLKEPEDKEKSFFAMIALEENDELLSARGQGGDVVIWMKD
;
A
#
# COMPACT_ATOMS: atom_id res chain seq x y z
N MET A 1 22.92 -8.97 -16.17
CA MET A 1 22.12 -7.78 -15.83
C MET A 1 21.03 -8.24 -14.87
N ASN A 2 21.15 -7.94 -13.57
CA ASN A 2 20.35 -8.56 -12.51
C ASN A 2 18.95 -7.91 -12.43
N ILE A 3 17.94 -8.63 -12.92
CA ILE A 3 16.52 -8.25 -12.89
C ILE A 3 15.94 -8.26 -11.46
N SER A 4 16.68 -8.80 -10.47
CA SER A 4 16.26 -8.89 -9.07
C SER A 4 16.27 -7.57 -8.29
N LYS A 5 16.91 -6.51 -8.80
CA LYS A 5 16.97 -5.21 -8.11
C LYS A 5 15.73 -4.32 -8.30
N PHE A 6 14.74 -4.78 -9.07
CA PHE A 6 13.58 -3.99 -9.50
C PHE A 6 12.25 -4.43 -8.80
N LEU A 7 12.28 -5.05 -7.62
CA LEU A 7 11.13 -5.86 -7.16
C LEU A 7 10.11 -5.21 -6.22
N LEU A 8 10.13 -3.89 -6.00
CA LEU A 8 8.98 -3.25 -5.33
C LEU A 8 8.62 -1.88 -5.88
N ILE A 9 9.63 -1.03 -6.12
CA ILE A 9 9.43 0.22 -6.85
C ILE A 9 8.98 -0.11 -8.28
N ASP A 10 9.48 -1.18 -8.92
CA ASP A 10 8.97 -1.58 -10.23
C ASP A 10 7.78 -2.50 -10.19
N ALA A 11 7.45 -3.16 -9.09
CA ALA A 11 6.11 -3.74 -8.98
C ALA A 11 5.07 -2.61 -8.98
N VAL A 12 5.30 -1.52 -8.24
CA VAL A 12 4.45 -0.32 -8.22
C VAL A 12 4.54 0.49 -9.53
N LEU A 13 5.73 0.60 -10.16
CA LEU A 13 5.88 1.22 -11.50
C LEU A 13 5.30 0.34 -12.60
N VAL A 14 5.30 -0.98 -12.49
CA VAL A 14 4.64 -1.91 -13.43
C VAL A 14 3.13 -1.88 -13.20
N ILE A 15 2.67 -1.78 -11.95
CA ILE A 15 1.27 -1.49 -11.58
C ILE A 15 0.83 -0.12 -12.11
N ALA A 16 1.74 0.85 -12.26
CA ALA A 16 1.50 2.14 -12.90
C ALA A 16 1.59 2.08 -14.44
N ALA A 17 2.52 1.29 -14.98
CA ALA A 17 2.80 1.16 -16.41
C ALA A 17 1.73 0.34 -17.13
N ILE A 18 1.17 -0.69 -16.50
CA ILE A 18 0.13 -1.54 -17.10
C ILE A 18 -1.12 -0.70 -17.43
N PRO A 19 -1.66 0.13 -16.52
CA PRO A 19 -2.75 1.03 -16.86
C PRO A 19 -2.36 2.17 -17.81
N LEU A 20 -1.12 2.67 -17.78
CA LEU A 20 -0.60 3.62 -18.77
C LEU A 20 -0.61 3.02 -20.19
N LEU A 21 -0.28 1.73 -20.34
CA LEU A 21 -0.38 0.99 -21.61
C LEU A 21 -1.84 0.81 -22.07
N PHE A 22 -2.79 0.63 -21.15
CA PHE A 22 -4.23 0.64 -21.48
C PHE A 22 -4.76 2.05 -21.83
N PHE A 23 -4.25 3.11 -21.20
CA PHE A 23 -4.61 4.50 -21.53
C PHE A 23 -4.02 5.00 -22.86
N LEU A 24 -2.83 4.53 -23.25
CA LEU A 24 -2.20 4.91 -24.52
C LEU A 24 -2.77 4.15 -25.73
N SER A 25 -3.43 3.01 -25.51
CA SER A 25 -4.01 2.20 -26.59
C SER A 25 -5.44 2.59 -26.99
N ASP A 26 -6.18 3.28 -26.12
CA ASP A 26 -7.61 3.58 -26.36
C ASP A 26 -7.86 5.07 -26.59
N SER A 27 -7.45 5.55 -27.76
CA SER A 27 -7.79 6.90 -28.25
C SER A 27 -9.24 7.00 -28.75
N LYS A 28 -10.23 6.45 -28.02
CA LYS A 28 -11.66 6.78 -28.15
C LYS A 28 -12.51 5.93 -27.20
N ARG A 29 -12.81 6.45 -26.01
CA ARG A 29 -14.20 6.47 -25.50
C ARG A 29 -14.36 7.28 -24.21
N LYS A 30 -15.24 8.28 -24.32
CA LYS A 30 -15.86 9.00 -23.23
C LYS A 30 -16.70 8.03 -22.40
N SER A 31 -16.29 7.72 -21.17
CA SER A 31 -17.20 7.38 -20.06
C SER A 31 -16.46 7.46 -18.72
N LEU A 32 -16.01 8.67 -18.38
CA LEU A 32 -15.33 8.98 -17.11
C LEU A 32 -16.30 9.49 -16.03
N LEU A 33 -17.58 9.07 -16.08
CA LEU A 33 -18.67 9.71 -15.32
C LEU A 33 -19.31 8.86 -14.20
N LEU A 34 -18.78 7.68 -13.86
CA LEU A 34 -19.38 6.82 -12.81
C LEU A 34 -18.48 6.58 -11.57
N ARG A 35 -17.32 7.25 -11.46
CA ARG A 35 -16.41 7.11 -10.30
C ARG A 35 -16.00 8.44 -9.65
N SER A 36 -16.68 9.54 -9.99
CA SER A 36 -16.42 10.85 -9.36
C SER A 36 -16.86 10.87 -7.89
N SER A 37 -17.98 10.22 -7.54
CA SER A 37 -18.51 10.20 -6.18
C SER A 37 -17.56 9.56 -5.15
N SER A 38 -16.99 8.38 -5.44
CA SER A 38 -16.03 7.76 -4.51
C SER A 38 -14.71 8.52 -4.43
N LYS A 39 -14.28 9.15 -5.54
CA LYS A 39 -13.07 9.97 -5.58
C LYS A 39 -13.24 11.26 -4.78
N GLU A 40 -14.36 11.95 -4.94
CA GLU A 40 -14.70 13.18 -4.21
C GLU A 40 -14.95 12.89 -2.73
N GLU A 41 -15.56 11.76 -2.40
CA GLU A 41 -15.75 11.35 -1.00
C GLU A 41 -14.44 10.92 -0.35
N LEU A 42 -13.54 10.19 -1.05
CA LEU A 42 -12.20 9.89 -0.54
C LEU A 42 -11.33 11.13 -0.46
N LEU A 43 -11.45 12.09 -1.37
CA LEU A 43 -10.73 13.37 -1.28
C LEU A 43 -11.35 14.30 -0.22
N ARG A 44 -12.66 14.22 0.06
CA ARG A 44 -13.31 14.91 1.19
C ARG A 44 -12.97 14.26 2.53
N LYS A 45 -12.90 12.93 2.60
CA LYS A 45 -12.44 12.18 3.78
C LYS A 45 -10.93 12.33 3.98
N ALA A 46 -10.12 12.35 2.92
CA ALA A 46 -8.70 12.71 2.97
C ALA A 46 -8.46 14.23 3.09
N SER A 47 -9.51 15.05 3.00
CA SER A 47 -9.48 16.46 3.41
C SER A 47 -9.53 16.60 4.94
N TYR A 48 -9.70 15.50 5.68
CA TYR A 48 -9.14 15.42 7.03
C TYR A 48 -7.63 15.57 6.89
N LYS A 49 -7.11 16.64 7.49
CA LYS A 49 -5.73 17.14 7.31
C LYS A 49 -4.72 16.00 7.25
N LEU A 50 -4.23 15.68 6.05
CA LEU A 50 -3.00 14.93 5.91
C LEU A 50 -1.97 15.53 6.88
N PRO A 51 -1.25 14.70 7.64
CA PRO A 51 -0.31 15.23 8.62
C PRO A 51 0.72 16.09 7.91
N GLU A 52 1.02 17.25 8.51
CA GLU A 52 2.10 18.10 8.05
C GLU A 52 3.42 17.33 8.09
N LYS A 53 4.35 17.70 7.21
CA LYS A 53 5.63 17.03 7.06
C LYS A 53 6.42 16.98 8.35
N GLU A 54 6.49 18.11 9.03
CA GLU A 54 7.19 18.28 10.30
C GLU A 54 6.60 17.31 11.34
N LYS A 55 5.26 17.22 11.39
CA LYS A 55 4.55 16.24 12.23
C LYS A 55 4.94 14.81 11.88
N LEU A 56 4.98 14.42 10.60
CA LEU A 56 5.40 13.07 10.19
C LEU A 56 6.85 12.76 10.58
N LYS A 57 7.77 13.74 10.42
CA LYS A 57 9.17 13.58 10.82
C LYS A 57 9.31 13.41 12.32
N GLU A 58 8.55 14.18 13.11
CA GLU A 58 8.51 14.07 14.56
C GLU A 58 7.95 12.71 15.01
N LEU A 59 6.84 12.28 14.42
CA LEU A 59 6.23 10.96 14.69
C LEU A 59 7.20 9.83 14.37
N GLU A 60 7.92 9.89 13.25
CA GLU A 60 8.91 8.88 12.91
C GLU A 60 10.11 8.87 13.88
N LYS A 61 10.56 10.05 14.31
CA LYS A 61 11.61 10.16 15.33
C LYS A 61 11.15 9.53 16.65
N LEU A 62 9.95 9.86 17.10
CA LEU A 62 9.34 9.28 18.30
C LEU A 62 9.20 7.76 18.18
N ALA A 63 8.74 7.27 17.02
CA ALA A 63 8.63 5.84 16.76
C ALA A 63 9.98 5.12 16.87
N LYS A 64 11.06 5.71 16.36
CA LYS A 64 12.42 5.16 16.47
C LYS A 64 12.95 5.15 17.91
N GLU A 65 12.69 6.21 18.67
CA GLU A 65 13.24 6.39 20.03
C GLU A 65 12.44 5.60 21.08
N LYS A 66 11.12 5.64 21.00
CA LYS A 66 10.20 5.16 22.04
C LYS A 66 9.34 3.98 21.59
N GLY A 67 9.29 3.71 20.29
CA GLY A 67 8.31 2.83 19.66
C GLY A 67 7.06 3.60 19.21
N SER A 68 6.33 3.06 18.23
CA SER A 68 5.11 3.70 17.72
C SER A 68 3.83 3.28 18.45
N GLY A 69 3.90 2.26 19.32
CA GLY A 69 2.72 1.71 20.00
C GLY A 69 1.77 0.93 19.08
N ILE A 70 2.12 0.74 17.81
CA ILE A 70 1.30 -0.02 16.85
C ILE A 70 1.45 -1.52 17.11
N GLU A 71 0.34 -2.18 17.40
CA GLU A 71 0.30 -3.63 17.59
C GLU A 71 -0.32 -4.33 16.37
N CYS A 72 -0.21 -5.66 16.30
CA CYS A 72 -0.79 -6.42 15.18
C CYS A 72 -2.28 -6.22 15.04
N ASP A 73 -3.01 -6.27 16.16
CA ASP A 73 -4.45 -6.12 16.15
C ASP A 73 -4.87 -4.69 15.74
N SER A 74 -4.03 -3.68 15.96
CA SER A 74 -4.27 -2.27 15.57
C SER A 74 -4.33 -2.06 14.05
N ILE A 75 -3.58 -2.87 13.28
CA ILE A 75 -3.49 -2.70 11.82
C ILE A 75 -4.41 -3.63 11.03
N ILE A 76 -5.15 -4.52 11.68
CA ILE A 76 -6.09 -5.42 10.99
C ILE A 76 -7.18 -4.61 10.30
N GLY A 77 -7.43 -4.92 9.04
CA GLY A 77 -8.46 -4.27 8.23
C GLY A 77 -7.97 -3.87 6.85
N ILE A 78 -8.80 -3.07 6.18
CA ILE A 78 -8.55 -2.56 4.84
C ILE A 78 -8.09 -1.11 4.96
N TRP A 79 -6.99 -0.79 4.29
CA TRP A 79 -6.34 0.50 4.29
C TRP A 79 -6.24 1.03 2.87
N LYS A 80 -7.05 2.03 2.55
CA LYS A 80 -7.08 2.73 1.27
C LYS A 80 -5.91 3.69 1.15
N PHE A 81 -5.21 3.64 0.03
CA PHE A 81 -4.10 4.55 -0.24
C PHE A 81 -4.57 6.01 -0.35
N ILE A 82 -3.83 6.93 0.29
CA ILE A 82 -4.06 8.37 0.15
C ILE A 82 -2.90 9.06 -0.57
N SER A 83 -1.67 8.91 -0.07
CA SER A 83 -0.51 9.71 -0.50
C SER A 83 0.80 8.94 -0.30
N ILE A 84 1.79 9.21 -1.17
CA ILE A 84 3.16 8.73 -1.06
C ILE A 84 4.15 9.90 -1.19
N TRP A 85 5.11 9.95 -0.27
CA TRP A 85 6.08 11.02 -0.14
C TRP A 85 7.47 10.42 -0.34
N LYS A 86 8.20 10.89 -1.34
CA LYS A 86 9.48 10.27 -1.71
C LYS A 86 10.57 10.57 -0.68
N LYS A 87 11.52 9.64 -0.53
CA LYS A 87 12.61 9.74 0.45
C LYS A 87 13.30 11.12 0.53
N ASP A 88 13.62 11.67 -0.64
CA ASP A 88 14.37 12.93 -0.79
C ASP A 88 13.48 14.12 -1.20
N ILE A 89 12.16 13.89 -1.35
CA ILE A 89 11.22 14.93 -1.73
C ILE A 89 10.44 15.33 -0.48
N ASP A 90 10.48 16.62 -0.21
CA ASP A 90 9.84 17.22 0.96
C ASP A 90 8.31 17.35 0.83
N GLU A 91 7.74 16.78 -0.24
CA GLU A 91 6.33 16.89 -0.62
C GLU A 91 5.81 15.54 -1.16
N GLU A 92 4.49 15.40 -1.21
CA GLU A 92 3.82 14.30 -1.91
C GLU A 92 4.37 14.15 -3.34
N ASP A 93 4.50 12.91 -3.83
CA ASP A 93 4.62 12.67 -5.26
C ASP A 93 3.22 12.77 -5.89
N PRO A 94 2.87 13.87 -6.58
CA PRO A 94 1.51 14.11 -7.01
C PRO A 94 1.09 13.16 -8.14
N ILE A 95 2.04 12.70 -8.96
CA ILE A 95 1.78 11.84 -10.11
C ILE A 95 1.47 10.44 -9.62
N PHE A 96 2.36 9.86 -8.82
CA PHE A 96 2.17 8.51 -8.28
C PHE A 96 0.97 8.44 -7.36
N SER A 97 0.81 9.43 -6.49
CA SER A 97 -0.32 9.45 -5.57
C SER A 97 -1.65 9.56 -6.31
N SER A 98 -1.73 10.43 -7.33
CA SER A 98 -2.95 10.54 -8.14
C SER A 98 -3.27 9.24 -8.88
N LEU A 99 -2.26 8.57 -9.41
CA LEU A 99 -2.44 7.31 -10.13
C LEU A 99 -2.96 6.19 -9.22
N LEU A 100 -2.36 6.02 -8.05
CA LEU A 100 -2.79 5.01 -7.07
C LEU A 100 -4.19 5.31 -6.52
N ARG A 101 -4.54 6.59 -6.32
CA ARG A 101 -5.91 7.00 -5.98
C ARG A 101 -6.91 6.65 -7.08
N VAL A 102 -6.57 6.89 -8.36
CA VAL A 102 -7.42 6.52 -9.51
C VAL A 102 -7.64 5.01 -9.56
N PHE A 103 -6.62 4.22 -9.23
CA PHE A 103 -6.75 2.77 -9.15
C PHE A 103 -7.28 2.26 -7.81
N SER A 104 -7.75 3.14 -6.92
CA SER A 104 -8.27 2.76 -5.60
C SER A 104 -7.37 1.74 -4.91
N ALA A 105 -6.06 2.02 -4.93
CA ALA A 105 -5.06 1.15 -4.33
C ALA A 105 -5.39 0.97 -2.85
N LYS A 106 -5.25 -0.25 -2.36
CA LYS A 106 -5.47 -0.58 -0.96
C LYS A 106 -4.55 -1.71 -0.51
N ILE A 107 -4.24 -1.72 0.77
CA ILE A 107 -3.58 -2.82 1.44
C ILE A 107 -4.53 -3.36 2.51
N GLU A 108 -4.61 -4.67 2.62
CA GLU A 108 -5.42 -5.35 3.63
C GLU A 108 -4.51 -6.22 4.47
N PHE A 109 -4.64 -6.08 5.78
CA PHE A 109 -3.95 -6.92 6.76
C PHE A 109 -4.98 -7.80 7.46
N LYS A 110 -4.75 -9.11 7.45
CA LYS A 110 -5.59 -10.09 8.13
C LYS A 110 -4.77 -10.88 9.13
N LYS A 111 -5.37 -11.21 10.27
CA LYS A 111 -4.77 -12.13 11.23
C LYS A 111 -4.67 -13.51 10.59
N ASP A 112 -3.51 -14.14 10.66
CA ASP A 112 -3.40 -15.52 10.24
C ASP A 112 -3.87 -16.45 11.38
N LEU A 113 -5.13 -16.88 11.28
CA LEU A 113 -5.78 -17.74 12.29
C LEU A 113 -5.19 -19.15 12.35
N LEU A 114 -4.40 -19.57 11.35
CA LEU A 114 -3.77 -20.88 11.32
C LEU A 114 -2.48 -20.93 12.13
N THR A 115 -1.94 -19.76 12.48
CA THR A 115 -0.66 -19.63 13.16
C THR A 115 -0.90 -19.40 14.66
N LYS A 116 -0.14 -20.07 15.52
CA LYS A 116 -0.16 -19.79 16.97
C LYS A 116 0.54 -18.47 17.33
N ASN A 117 1.16 -17.82 16.34
CA ASN A 117 1.95 -16.62 16.52
C ASN A 117 1.06 -15.39 16.30
N SER A 118 0.77 -14.65 17.35
CA SER A 118 -0.10 -13.46 17.30
C SER A 118 0.45 -12.32 16.44
N THR A 119 1.70 -12.43 15.97
CA THR A 119 2.36 -11.41 15.16
C THR A 119 2.31 -11.66 13.65
N GLU A 120 1.86 -12.84 13.22
CA GLU A 120 1.77 -13.22 11.80
C GLU A 120 0.47 -12.74 11.15
N LEU A 121 0.63 -12.21 9.94
CA LEU A 121 -0.42 -11.53 9.20
C LEU A 121 -0.41 -11.97 7.74
N SER A 122 -1.58 -12.13 7.15
CA SER A 122 -1.72 -12.12 5.70
C SER A 122 -1.72 -10.67 5.21
N VAL A 123 -0.94 -10.41 4.16
CA VAL A 123 -0.81 -9.10 3.52
C VAL A 123 -1.36 -9.20 2.11
N ILE A 124 -2.33 -8.34 1.79
CA ILE A 124 -2.96 -8.30 0.47
C ILE A 124 -2.89 -6.87 -0.07
N ALA A 125 -2.06 -6.64 -1.09
CA ALA A 125 -2.03 -5.37 -1.81
C ALA A 125 -2.89 -5.49 -3.08
N SER A 126 -3.73 -4.50 -3.37
CA SER A 126 -4.58 -4.55 -4.56
C SER A 126 -4.83 -3.20 -5.18
N ILE A 127 -5.11 -3.24 -6.49
CA ILE A 127 -5.58 -2.11 -7.28
C ILE A 127 -6.81 -2.52 -8.09
N GLN A 128 -7.67 -1.55 -8.39
CA GLN A 128 -8.89 -1.71 -9.18
C GLN A 128 -8.99 -0.66 -10.28
N PHE A 129 -9.14 -1.12 -11.51
CA PHE A 129 -9.30 -0.31 -12.72
C PHE A 129 -10.51 -0.82 -13.52
N GLY A 130 -11.61 -0.06 -13.48
CA GLY A 130 -12.88 -0.49 -14.03
C GLY A 130 -13.39 -1.78 -13.36
N GLN A 131 -13.75 -2.78 -14.17
CA GLN A 131 -14.20 -4.10 -13.72
C GLN A 131 -13.06 -5.04 -13.31
N PHE A 132 -11.82 -4.63 -13.54
CA PHE A 132 -10.64 -5.45 -13.29
C PHE A 132 -9.98 -5.08 -11.98
N SER A 133 -9.36 -6.06 -11.35
CA SER A 133 -8.49 -5.86 -10.19
C SER A 133 -7.25 -6.72 -10.29
N ILE A 134 -6.11 -6.19 -9.84
CA ILE A 134 -4.91 -6.99 -9.59
C ILE A 134 -4.73 -7.07 -8.08
N CYS A 135 -4.52 -8.29 -7.59
CA CYS A 135 -4.27 -8.59 -6.19
C CYS A 135 -2.92 -9.28 -6.05
N PHE A 136 -2.12 -8.82 -5.11
CA PHE A 136 -0.91 -9.50 -4.65
C PHE A 136 -1.18 -9.97 -3.23
N SER A 137 -0.83 -11.23 -2.94
CA SER A 137 -1.07 -11.81 -1.63
C SER A 137 0.18 -12.51 -1.12
N GLY A 138 0.32 -12.51 0.19
CA GLY A 138 1.34 -13.28 0.89
C GLY A 138 1.22 -13.07 2.39
N SER A 139 2.36 -13.10 3.08
CA SER A 139 2.43 -13.05 4.52
C SER A 139 3.48 -12.07 5.01
N GLY A 140 3.33 -11.63 6.25
CA GLY A 140 4.27 -10.81 6.96
C GLY A 140 4.10 -10.98 8.46
N TYR A 141 4.92 -10.29 9.23
CA TYR A 141 4.81 -10.31 10.68
C TYR A 141 5.32 -8.99 11.27
N LEU A 142 4.74 -8.53 12.39
CA LEU A 142 5.26 -7.35 13.08
C LEU A 142 6.36 -7.71 14.08
N LYS A 143 7.43 -6.91 14.12
CA LYS A 143 8.49 -7.03 15.15
C LYS A 143 9.11 -5.69 15.53
N GLY A 144 9.61 -5.61 16.76
CA GLY A 144 10.39 -4.47 17.25
C GLY A 144 9.53 -3.34 17.85
N LYS A 145 10.20 -2.37 18.49
CA LYS A 145 9.55 -1.24 19.17
C LYS A 145 8.94 -0.24 18.20
N GLN A 146 9.72 0.16 17.19
CA GLN A 146 9.16 0.66 15.94
C GLN A 146 8.80 -0.59 15.14
N PRO A 147 7.52 -0.96 15.03
CA PRO A 147 7.14 -2.20 14.38
C PRO A 147 7.62 -2.16 12.94
N LEU A 148 8.52 -3.07 12.61
CA LEU A 148 8.84 -3.43 11.25
C LEU A 148 7.86 -4.52 10.84
N LEU A 149 7.21 -4.32 9.70
CA LEU A 149 6.41 -5.32 9.01
C LEU A 149 7.20 -5.82 7.81
N PRO A 150 8.17 -6.74 7.96
CA PRO A 150 8.65 -7.53 6.84
C PRO A 150 7.50 -8.37 6.26
N PHE A 151 7.41 -8.41 4.94
CA PHE A 151 6.42 -9.19 4.22
C PHE A 151 6.98 -9.72 2.90
N CYS A 152 6.37 -10.78 2.39
CA CYS A 152 6.58 -11.28 1.05
C CYS A 152 5.24 -11.42 0.33
N LEU A 153 5.25 -11.20 -0.98
CA LEU A 153 4.11 -11.43 -1.86
C LEU A 153 4.46 -12.62 -2.75
N ASN A 154 3.75 -13.72 -2.58
CA ASN A 154 4.02 -15.00 -3.25
C ASN A 154 2.91 -15.39 -4.23
N LEU A 155 1.87 -14.57 -4.38
CA LEU A 155 0.77 -14.79 -5.31
C LEU A 155 0.40 -13.48 -6.00
N ILE A 156 0.17 -13.54 -7.32
CA ILE A 156 -0.51 -12.49 -8.09
C ILE A 156 -1.77 -13.07 -8.74
N GLU A 157 -2.88 -12.34 -8.65
CA GLU A 157 -4.15 -12.65 -9.29
C GLU A 157 -4.68 -11.44 -10.06
N LEU A 158 -5.06 -11.65 -11.33
CA LEU A 158 -5.87 -10.71 -12.12
C LEU A 158 -7.32 -11.22 -12.12
N LYS A 159 -8.26 -10.36 -11.71
CA LYS A 159 -9.69 -10.69 -11.64
C LYS A 159 -10.51 -9.73 -12.49
N ALA A 160 -11.63 -10.21 -13.02
CA ALA A 160 -12.72 -9.41 -13.55
C ALA A 160 -13.98 -9.72 -12.73
N GLY A 161 -14.38 -8.80 -11.86
CA GLY A 161 -15.38 -9.10 -10.81
C GLY A 161 -14.93 -10.27 -9.93
N SER A 162 -15.77 -11.30 -9.81
CA SER A 162 -15.46 -12.53 -9.05
C SER A 162 -14.61 -13.55 -9.81
N ASN A 163 -14.39 -13.35 -11.12
CA ASN A 163 -13.73 -14.34 -11.97
C ASN A 163 -12.21 -14.11 -11.99
N SER A 164 -11.45 -15.15 -11.64
CA SER A 164 -9.97 -15.15 -11.78
C SER A 164 -9.59 -15.39 -13.23
N LEU A 165 -8.97 -14.39 -13.87
CA LEU A 165 -8.48 -14.47 -15.25
C LEU A 165 -7.06 -15.04 -15.32
N LEU A 166 -6.22 -14.63 -14.37
CA LEU A 166 -4.84 -15.10 -14.25
C LEU A 166 -4.52 -15.27 -12.78
N ARG A 167 -3.83 -16.35 -12.46
CA ARG A 167 -3.27 -16.59 -11.13
C ARG A 167 -1.88 -17.17 -11.29
N ARG A 168 -0.89 -16.60 -10.62
CA ARG A 168 0.51 -17.04 -10.71
C ARG A 168 1.18 -16.95 -9.36
N SER A 169 1.89 -18.01 -8.98
CA SER A 169 2.81 -17.98 -7.85
C SER A 169 4.06 -17.18 -8.18
N LEU A 170 4.51 -16.36 -7.24
CA LEU A 170 5.78 -15.65 -7.29
C LEU A 170 6.79 -16.43 -6.44
N LYS A 171 8.05 -16.40 -6.84
CA LYS A 171 9.12 -17.00 -6.03
C LYS A 171 9.24 -16.21 -4.74
N GLU A 172 9.21 -16.89 -3.60
CA GLU A 172 9.42 -16.21 -2.32
C GLU A 172 10.86 -15.66 -2.26
N PRO A 173 11.04 -14.37 -1.93
CA PRO A 173 12.35 -13.77 -1.79
C PRO A 173 13.09 -14.34 -0.57
N GLU A 174 14.42 -14.30 -0.60
CA GLU A 174 15.23 -14.60 0.60
C GLU A 174 14.93 -13.58 1.71
N ASP A 175 15.18 -13.94 2.98
CA ASP A 175 14.85 -13.08 4.12
C ASP A 175 15.45 -11.66 4.03
N LYS A 176 16.63 -11.53 3.42
CA LYS A 176 17.30 -10.23 3.21
C LYS A 176 16.68 -9.39 2.09
N GLU A 177 15.91 -10.03 1.22
CA GLU A 177 15.22 -9.43 0.08
C GLU A 177 13.74 -9.15 0.37
N LYS A 178 13.22 -9.63 1.52
CA LYS A 178 11.85 -9.33 1.96
C LYS A 178 11.67 -7.82 2.07
N SER A 179 10.59 -7.34 1.46
CA SER A 179 10.17 -5.96 1.62
C SER A 179 9.64 -5.72 3.01
N PHE A 180 9.70 -4.47 3.45
CA PHE A 180 9.20 -4.12 4.76
C PHE A 180 8.60 -2.72 4.78
N PHE A 181 7.70 -2.54 5.74
CA PHE A 181 7.26 -1.23 6.21
C PHE A 181 7.78 -1.00 7.63
N ALA A 182 8.39 0.14 7.88
CA ALA A 182 8.63 0.63 9.23
C ALA A 182 7.43 1.49 9.63
N MET A 183 6.60 0.98 10.53
CA MET A 183 5.38 1.66 10.96
C MET A 183 5.76 2.95 11.70
N ILE A 184 5.17 4.07 11.29
CA ILE A 184 5.48 5.40 11.83
C ILE A 184 4.45 5.76 12.89
N ALA A 185 3.19 5.87 12.48
CA ALA A 185 2.11 6.27 13.37
C ALA A 185 0.77 5.74 12.86
N LEU A 186 -0.10 5.45 13.82
CA LEU A 186 -1.53 5.28 13.66
C LEU A 186 -2.16 6.44 14.43
N GLU A 187 -2.88 7.33 13.76
CA GLU A 187 -3.45 8.52 14.42
C GLU A 187 -4.55 8.16 15.42
N GLU A 188 -4.85 9.04 16.37
CA GLU A 188 -5.70 8.78 17.56
C GLU A 188 -7.12 8.24 17.25
N ASN A 189 -7.67 8.49 16.06
CA ASN A 189 -8.97 7.95 15.63
C ASN A 189 -8.84 6.58 14.91
N ASP A 190 -7.65 6.01 14.83
CA ASP A 190 -7.30 4.83 14.03
C ASP A 190 -7.65 4.92 12.53
N GLU A 191 -7.86 6.14 12.03
CA GLU A 191 -8.28 6.39 10.66
C GLU A 191 -7.10 6.50 9.70
N LEU A 192 -5.92 6.91 10.17
CA LEU A 192 -4.75 7.15 9.33
C LEU A 192 -3.56 6.33 9.79
N LEU A 193 -3.01 5.55 8.85
CA LEU A 193 -1.82 4.74 9.04
C LEU A 193 -0.68 5.29 8.18
N SER A 194 0.47 5.51 8.78
CA SER A 194 1.68 5.94 8.09
C SER A 194 2.82 4.96 8.30
N ALA A 195 3.58 4.69 7.24
CA ALA A 195 4.76 3.84 7.32
C ALA A 195 5.82 4.23 6.30
N ARG A 196 7.09 3.94 6.61
CA ARG A 196 8.21 4.08 5.68
C ARG A 196 8.47 2.76 4.98
N GLY A 197 8.40 2.73 3.65
CA GLY A 197 8.77 1.58 2.85
C GLY A 197 10.28 1.38 2.74
N GLN A 198 10.70 0.20 2.31
CA GLN A 198 12.10 -0.16 2.08
C GLN A 198 12.87 0.82 1.16
N GLY A 199 12.19 1.42 0.17
CA GLY A 199 12.78 2.43 -0.73
C GLY A 199 13.03 3.79 -0.06
N GLY A 200 12.56 3.96 1.18
CA GLY A 200 12.62 5.21 1.92
C GLY A 200 11.41 6.12 1.69
N ASP A 201 10.43 5.73 0.87
CA ASP A 201 9.21 6.51 0.69
C ASP A 201 8.29 6.36 1.92
N VAL A 202 7.59 7.42 2.29
CA VAL A 202 6.54 7.40 3.31
C VAL A 202 5.20 7.23 2.62
N VAL A 203 4.43 6.23 3.05
CA VAL A 203 3.10 5.95 2.53
C VAL A 203 2.06 6.23 3.62
N ILE A 204 0.95 6.84 3.21
CA ILE A 204 -0.17 7.16 4.08
C ILE A 204 -1.42 6.46 3.56
N TRP A 205 -2.09 5.74 4.43
CA TRP A 205 -3.36 5.06 4.16
C TRP A 205 -4.46 5.54 5.11
N MET A 206 -5.70 5.43 4.65
CA MET A 206 -6.91 5.63 5.43
C MET A 206 -7.59 4.29 5.68
N LYS A 207 -8.16 4.09 6.86
CA LYS A 207 -9.02 2.92 7.12
C LYS A 207 -10.30 3.00 6.26
N ASP A 208 -10.71 1.87 5.71
CA ASP A 208 -11.99 1.71 4.96
C ASP A 208 -13.17 1.47 5.90
#